data_AF-A0A7C5U886-F1
#
_entry.id   AF-A0A7C5U886-F1
#
_cell.length_a   1.000
_cell.length_b   1.000
_cell.length_c   1.000
_cell.angle_alpha   90.00
_cell.angle_beta   90.00
_cell.angle_gamma   90.00
#
_symmetry.space_group_name_H-M   'P 1'
#
loop_
_entity.id
_entity.type
_entity.pdbx_description
1 polymer ?
#
loop_
_entity_poly.entity_id
_entity_poly.type
_entity_poly.pdbx_seq_one_letter_code
_entity_poly.pdbx_strand_id
1 'polypeptide(L)' 'MTITTRDVTVRKVVGRKTVKDKVYTYTYYTLPLNLYIPKNVVEKWGTEFVIEKDDEKGTIVIRPKKQTT' A
#
# COMPACT_ATOMS: atom_id res chain seq x y z
N MET A 1 -10.37 12.76 -20.34
CA MET A 1 -9.22 12.16 -19.64
C MET A 1 -8.91 12.91 -18.35
N THR A 2 -9.62 12.60 -17.27
CA THR A 2 -9.31 13.13 -15.94
C THR A 2 -8.43 12.14 -15.21
N ILE A 3 -7.12 12.21 -15.43
CA ILE A 3 -6.15 11.40 -14.70
C ILE A 3 -5.77 12.18 -13.45
N THR A 4 -6.01 11.59 -12.26
CA THR A 4 -5.58 12.18 -10.99
C THR A 4 -4.37 11.43 -10.47
N THR A 5 -3.28 12.15 -10.23
CA THR A 5 -2.04 11.60 -9.69
C THR A 5 -1.80 12.17 -8.30
N ARG A 6 -1.43 11.32 -7.33
CA ARG A 6 -0.94 11.77 -6.04
C ARG A 6 0.21 10.94 -5.51
N ASP A 7 1.07 11.63 -4.78
CA ASP A 7 2.09 11.01 -3.94
C ASP A 7 1.46 10.52 -2.64
N VAL A 8 1.83 9.32 -2.24
CA VAL A 8 1.33 8.68 -1.02
C VAL A 8 2.43 7.92 -0.31
N THR A 9 2.37 7.95 1.01
CA THR A 9 3.20 7.10 1.86
C THR A 9 2.34 5.94 2.36
N VAL A 10 2.90 4.74 2.27
CA VAL A 10 2.29 3.53 2.79
C VAL A 10 2.12 3.63 4.30
N ARG A 11 0.93 3.29 4.79
CA ARG A 11 0.64 3.13 6.21
C ARG A 11 0.80 1.68 6.62
N LYS A 12 1.69 1.42 7.57
CA LYS A 12 1.80 0.13 8.27
C LYS A 12 0.66 -0.01 9.27
N VAL A 13 -0.03 -1.14 9.23
CA VAL A 13 -1.07 -1.50 10.19
C VAL A 13 -0.72 -2.85 10.78
N VAL A 14 -0.82 -2.92 12.11
CA VAL A 14 -0.45 -4.11 12.87
C VAL A 14 -1.72 -4.62 13.55
N GLY A 15 -2.30 -5.67 12.98
CA GLY A 15 -3.40 -6.41 13.60
C GLY A 15 -2.85 -7.39 14.64
N ARG A 16 -3.54 -7.52 15.76
CA ARG A 16 -3.26 -8.54 16.78
C ARG A 16 -4.49 -9.41 16.96
N LYS A 17 -4.31 -10.72 16.93
CA LYS A 17 -5.35 -11.71 17.23
C LYS A 17 -4.88 -12.60 18.36
N THR A 18 -5.58 -12.55 19.48
CA THR A 18 -5.35 -13.46 20.60
C THR A 18 -6.17 -14.72 20.39
N VAL A 19 -5.52 -15.89 20.43
CA VAL A 19 -6.17 -17.20 20.36
C VAL A 19 -5.68 -18.02 21.54
N LYS A 20 -6.58 -18.29 22.50
CA LYS A 20 -6.21 -18.81 23.83
C LYS A 20 -5.16 -17.90 24.48
N ASP A 21 -3.97 -18.43 24.76
CA ASP A 21 -2.84 -17.70 25.36
C ASP A 21 -1.79 -17.24 24.34
N LYS A 22 -2.05 -17.40 23.03
CA LYS A 22 -1.11 -17.01 21.96
C LYS A 22 -1.57 -15.73 21.27
N VAL A 23 -0.65 -14.76 21.13
CA VAL A 23 -0.88 -13.51 20.40
C VAL A 23 -0.26 -13.61 19.01
N TYR A 24 -1.10 -13.64 17.99
CA TYR A 24 -0.68 -13.61 16.59
C TYR A 24 -0.69 -12.17 16.08
N THR A 25 0.40 -11.76 15.45
CA THR A 25 0.54 -10.40 14.91
C THR A 25 0.60 -10.46 13.38
N TYR A 26 -0.24 -9.68 12.72
CA TYR A 26 -0.28 -9.54 11.27
C TYR A 26 0.08 -8.12 10.90
N THR A 27 1.11 -7.95 10.07
CA THR A 27 1.49 -6.65 9.50
C THR A 27 0.93 -6.56 8.10
N TYR A 28 0.11 -5.55 7.86
CA TYR A 28 -0.36 -5.19 6.52
C TYR A 28 0.00 -3.74 6.21
N TYR A 29 0.16 -3.46 4.92
CA TYR A 29 0.51 -2.14 4.42
C TYR A 29 -0.62 -1.63 3.56
N THR A 30 -0.99 -0.37 3.75
CA THR A 30 -2.17 0.21 3.11
C THR A 30 -1.85 1.55 2.45
N LEU A 31 -2.49 1.78 1.33
CA LEU A 31 -2.57 3.05 0.63
C LEU A 31 -4.00 3.59 0.72
N PRO A 32 -4.21 4.90 0.51
CA PRO A 32 -5.56 5.44 0.58
C PRO A 32 -6.42 4.89 -0.57
N LEU A 33 -7.75 4.91 -0.40
CA LEU A 33 -8.71 4.01 -1.07
C LEU A 33 -8.68 2.56 -0.53
N ASN A 34 -8.11 2.34 0.66
CA ASN A 34 -7.99 1.03 1.31
C ASN A 34 -7.27 -0.01 0.43
N LEU A 35 -6.33 0.45 -0.40
CA LEU A 35 -5.55 -0.41 -1.29
C LEU A 35 -4.49 -1.13 -0.46
N TYR A 36 -4.49 -2.45 -0.47
CA TYR A 36 -3.50 -3.25 0.23
C TYR A 36 -2.21 -3.36 -0.60
N ILE A 37 -1.07 -3.20 0.06
CA ILE A 37 0.24 -3.49 -0.52
C ILE A 37 0.86 -4.70 0.20
N PRO A 38 1.30 -5.73 -0.54
CA PRO A 38 2.05 -6.84 0.02
C PRO A 38 3.36 -6.39 0.70
N LYS A 39 3.70 -7.02 1.82
CA LYS A 39 4.92 -6.73 2.58
C LYS A 39 6.19 -6.77 1.73
N ASN A 40 6.34 -7.79 0.88
CA ASN A 40 7.51 -7.94 0.00
C ASN A 40 7.65 -6.80 -1.02
N VAL A 41 6.56 -6.15 -1.41
CA VAL A 41 6.59 -4.96 -2.29
C VAL A 41 7.14 -3.77 -1.53
N VAL A 42 6.70 -3.56 -0.28
CA VAL A 42 7.22 -2.48 0.57
C VAL A 42 8.70 -2.70 0.90
N GLU A 43 9.10 -3.93 1.19
CA GLU A 43 10.51 -4.27 1.47
C GLU A 43 11.41 -4.04 0.27
N LYS A 44 10.93 -4.31 -0.94
CA LYS A 44 11.70 -4.14 -2.18
C LYS A 44 11.77 -2.70 -2.68
N TRP A 45 10.70 -1.93 -2.53
CA TRP A 45 10.54 -0.63 -3.19
C TRP A 45 10.36 0.56 -2.23
N GLY A 46 10.45 0.32 -0.92
CA GLY A 46 10.25 1.35 0.09
C GLY A 46 8.77 1.67 0.35
N THR A 47 8.53 2.83 0.96
CA THR A 47 7.20 3.23 1.46
C THR A 47 6.54 4.35 0.64
N GLU A 48 7.24 4.92 -0.33
CA GLU A 48 6.76 6.03 -1.14
C GLU A 48 6.24 5.52 -2.49
N PHE A 49 4.99 5.83 -2.79
CA PHE A 49 4.32 5.42 -4.02
C PHE A 49 3.58 6.60 -4.66
N VAL A 50 3.30 6.45 -5.95
CA VAL A 50 2.45 7.32 -6.75
C VAL A 50 1.22 6.52 -7.13
N ILE A 51 0.04 7.08 -6.87
CA ILE A 51 -1.24 6.52 -7.35
C ILE A 51 -1.72 7.38 -8.51
N GLU A 52 -1.97 6.72 -9.65
CA GLU A 52 -2.67 7.29 -10.80
C GLU A 52 -4.05 6.66 -10.88
N LYS A 53 -5.09 7.50 -10.90
CA LYS A 53 -6.48 7.10 -11.08
C LYS A 53 -6.97 7.60 -12.42
N ASP A 54 -7.36 6.67 -13.29
CA ASP A 54 -8.05 6.95 -14.55
C ASP A 54 -9.54 6.63 -14.35
N ASP A 55 -10.35 7.68 -14.18
CA ASP A 55 -11.79 7.56 -13.94
C ASP A 55 -12.57 7.15 -15.19
N GLU A 56 -12.04 7.37 -16.40
CA GLU A 56 -12.70 6.98 -17.65
C GLU A 56 -12.52 5.49 -17.92
N LYS A 57 -11.33 4.95 -17.62
CA LYS A 57 -11.02 3.52 -17.79
C LYS A 57 -11.30 2.68 -16.54
N GLY A 58 -11.64 3.31 -15.42
CA GLY A 58 -11.78 2.63 -14.13
C GLY A 58 -10.49 1.96 -13.65
N THR A 59 -9.32 2.50 -14.01
CA THR A 59 -8.02 1.90 -13.71
C THR A 59 -7.31 2.66 -12.58
N ILE A 60 -6.71 1.92 -11.66
CA ILE A 60 -5.82 2.47 -10.63
C ILE A 60 -4.44 1.86 -10.85
N VAL A 61 -3.44 2.71 -11.09
CA VAL A 61 -2.04 2.31 -11.23
C VAL A 61 -1.26 2.78 -10.02
N ILE A 62 -0.48 1.88 -9.42
CA ILE A 62 0.38 2.18 -8.28
C ILE A 62 1.82 1.98 -8.73
N ARG A 63 2.66 3.01 -8.59
CA ARG A 63 4.08 2.93 -8.93
C ARG A 63 4.95 3.31 -7.72
N PRO A 64 6.04 2.60 -7.43
CA PRO A 64 6.98 3.03 -6.39
C PRO A 64 7.72 4.29 -6.84
N LYS A 65 7.99 5.20 -5.89
CA LYS A 65 8.60 6.51 -6.17
C LYS A 65 10.13 6.46 -6.23
N LYS A 66 10.74 5.46 -5.58
CA LYS A 66 12.18 5.19 -5.65
C LYS A 66 12.42 3.69 -5.74
N GLN A 67 13.31 3.29 -6.65
CA GLN A 67 14.13 2.10 -6.45
C GLN A 67 15.15 2.46 -5.39
N THR A 68 15.09 1.84 -4.22
CA THR A 68 16.28 1.81 -3.37
C THR A 68 17.25 0.86 -4.07
N THR A 69 18.34 1.44 -4.60
CA THR A 69 19.55 0.75 -5.05
C THR A 69 20.13 -0.12 -3.95
#